data_AF-A0A9E5LM16-F1
#
_entry.id   AF-A0A9E5LM16-F1
#
_cell.length_a   1.000
_cell.length_b   1.000
_cell.length_c   1.000
_cell.angle_alpha   90.00
_cell.angle_beta   90.00
_cell.angle_gamma   90.00
#
_symmetry.space_group_name_H-M   'P 1'
#
loop_
_entity.id
_entity.type
_entity.pdbx_description
1 polymer ?
#
loop_
_entity_poly.entity_id
_entity_poly.type
_entity_poly.pdbx_seq_one_letter_code
_entity_poly.pdbx_strand_id
1 'polypeptide(L)'
;MNELHLSKKTYHFDAPLRLQSGASIDQYNLVVETYGQLNANASNAVLICHALNASHHVAGIDPDNSNELGWWDNMVGPGKPVDTNHFFVIGVNNLGSCFGSTGPMSINPQTNEPYGARFPVLTVEDWVNAQAR
;
A
#
# COMPACT_ATOMS: atom_id res chain seq x y z
N MET A 1 18.96 -20.69 3.08
CA MET A 1 17.77 -19.90 3.42
C MET A 1 17.55 -18.94 2.27
N ASN A 2 16.39 -18.96 1.62
CA ASN A 2 16.09 -17.98 0.58
C ASN A 2 15.80 -16.64 1.25
N GLU A 3 16.41 -15.56 0.75
CA GLU A 3 16.24 -14.21 1.26
C GLU A 3 14.89 -13.63 0.83
N LEU A 4 14.25 -12.85 1.70
CA LEU A 4 13.01 -12.16 1.36
C LEU A 4 13.33 -10.99 0.42
N HIS A 5 12.90 -11.08 -0.84
CA HIS A 5 13.03 -9.99 -1.80
C HIS A 5 11.99 -8.89 -1.51
N LEU A 6 12.32 -7.94 -0.63
CA LEU A 6 11.46 -6.81 -0.27
C LEU A 6 11.84 -5.56 -1.08
N SER A 7 10.84 -4.89 -1.66
CA SER A 7 11.00 -3.58 -2.28
C SER A 7 9.87 -2.64 -1.89
N LYS A 8 10.21 -1.40 -1.50
CA LYS A 8 9.27 -0.33 -1.16
C LYS A 8 9.30 0.75 -2.22
N LYS A 9 8.12 1.21 -2.64
CA LYS A 9 7.98 2.26 -3.66
C LYS A 9 6.73 3.09 -3.43
N THR A 10 6.87 4.40 -3.66
CA THR A 10 5.74 5.32 -3.75
C THR A 10 5.35 5.50 -5.21
N TYR A 11 4.08 5.27 -5.53
CA TYR A 11 3.50 5.52 -6.84
C TYR A 11 2.67 6.80 -6.78
N HIS A 12 3.01 7.76 -7.66
CA HIS A 12 2.26 9.00 -7.82
C HIS A 12 1.25 8.87 -8.95
N PHE A 13 0.03 9.37 -8.72
CA PHE A 13 -1.05 9.40 -9.69
C PHE A 13 -1.53 10.84 -9.86
N ASP A 14 -1.37 11.37 -11.07
CA ASP A 14 -1.82 12.72 -11.46
C ASP A 14 -3.29 12.76 -11.94
N ALA A 15 -3.90 11.59 -12.11
CA ALA A 15 -5.28 11.48 -12.58
C ALA A 15 -6.26 11.47 -11.39
N PRO A 16 -7.35 12.26 -11.44
CA PRO A 16 -8.31 12.31 -10.35
C PRO A 16 -8.92 10.96 -10.02
N LEU A 17 -8.99 10.64 -8.73
CA LEU A 17 -9.78 9.55 -8.19
C LEU A 17 -11.16 10.07 -7.78
N ARG A 18 -12.21 9.62 -8.48
CA ARG A 18 -13.61 9.88 -8.10
C ARG A 18 -13.98 8.94 -6.97
N LEU A 19 -14.54 9.50 -5.90
CA LEU A 19 -14.91 8.78 -4.70
C LEU A 19 -16.41 8.49 -4.67
N GLN A 20 -16.82 7.46 -3.93
CA GLN A 20 -18.24 7.15 -3.73
C GLN A 20 -19.02 8.29 -3.08
N SER A 21 -18.36 9.13 -2.28
CA SER A 21 -18.95 10.33 -1.67
C SER A 21 -19.32 11.45 -2.66
N GLY A 22 -18.95 11.31 -3.94
CA GLY A 22 -19.09 12.35 -4.97
C GLY A 22 -17.93 13.36 -5.00
N ALA A 23 -17.04 13.32 -3.99
CA ALA A 23 -15.80 14.08 -3.98
C ALA A 23 -14.76 13.50 -4.97
N SER A 24 -13.65 14.21 -5.13
CA SER A 24 -12.47 13.69 -5.83
C SER A 24 -11.18 14.07 -5.13
N ILE A 25 -10.16 13.23 -5.30
CA ILE A 25 -8.78 13.56 -4.99
C ILE A 25 -8.04 13.72 -6.31
N ASP A 26 -7.56 14.92 -6.60
CA ASP A 26 -7.01 15.28 -7.91
C ASP A 26 -5.71 14.55 -8.24
N GLN A 27 -4.83 14.44 -7.24
CA GLN A 27 -3.57 13.73 -7.33
C GLN A 27 -3.29 13.04 -5.99
N TYR A 28 -2.70 11.85 -6.02
CA TYR A 28 -2.44 11.08 -4.82
C TYR A 28 -1.24 10.16 -4.95
N ASN A 29 -0.69 9.76 -3.81
CA ASN A 29 0.39 8.82 -3.68
C ASN A 29 -0.12 7.55 -3.02
N LEU A 30 0.32 6.39 -3.51
CA LEU A 30 0.19 5.11 -2.82
C LEU A 30 1.58 4.58 -2.50
N VAL A 31 1.81 4.24 -1.23
CA VAL A 31 3.01 3.51 -0.81
C VAL A 31 2.74 2.02 -0.91
N VAL A 32 3.63 1.32 -1.58
CA VAL A 32 3.51 -0.10 -1.89
C VAL A 32 4.80 -0.80 -1.50
N GLU A 33 4.66 -1.96 -0.87
CA GLU A 33 5.73 -2.93 -0.72
C GLU A 33 5.42 -4.19 -1.50
N THR A 34 6.48 -4.83 -2.00
CA THR A 34 6.39 -6.09 -2.74
C THR A 34 7.36 -7.11 -2.19
N TYR A 35 6.96 -8.38 -2.20
CA TYR A 35 7.72 -9.50 -1.67
C TYR A 35 7.82 -10.63 -2.68
N GLY A 36 9.04 -11.15 -2.90
CA GLY A 36 9.29 -12.20 -3.88
C GLY A 36 9.51 -11.63 -5.29
N GLN A 37 9.26 -12.44 -6.32
CA GLN A 37 9.52 -12.07 -7.72
C GLN A 37 8.29 -12.34 -8.60
N LEU A 38 7.88 -11.32 -9.37
CA LEU A 38 6.81 -11.44 -10.35
C LEU A 38 7.30 -12.29 -11.52
N ASN A 39 6.52 -13.31 -11.89
CA ASN A 39 6.87 -14.18 -13.01
C ASN A 39 6.61 -13.48 -14.36
N ALA A 40 7.18 -14.03 -15.43
CA ALA A 40 7.17 -13.39 -16.76
C ALA A 40 5.77 -13.12 -17.34
N ASN A 41 4.76 -13.89 -16.93
CA ASN A 41 3.36 -13.71 -17.38
C ASN A 41 2.47 -13.06 -16.32
N ALA A 42 3.04 -12.52 -15.24
CA ALA A 42 2.37 -11.87 -14.11
C ALA A 42 1.21 -12.68 -13.49
N SER A 43 1.27 -14.01 -13.53
CA SER A 43 0.22 -14.91 -13.05
C SER A 43 0.33 -15.28 -11.57
N ASN A 44 1.40 -14.86 -10.89
CA ASN A 44 1.66 -15.21 -9.49
C ASN A 44 1.50 -14.02 -8.51
N ALA A 45 0.88 -12.93 -8.95
CA ALA A 45 0.66 -11.77 -8.08
C ALA A 45 -0.45 -12.04 -7.05
N VAL A 46 -0.20 -11.67 -5.78
CA VAL A 46 -1.17 -11.77 -4.68
C VAL A 46 -1.22 -10.42 -3.95
N LEU A 47 -2.37 -9.75 -4.00
CA LEU A 47 -2.62 -8.51 -3.27
C LEU A 47 -3.09 -8.82 -1.84
N ILE A 48 -2.45 -8.21 -0.84
CA ILE A 48 -2.88 -8.26 0.57
C ILE A 48 -3.51 -6.94 0.95
N CYS A 49 -4.79 -6.99 1.31
CA CYS A 49 -5.54 -5.85 1.84
C CYS A 49 -5.38 -5.80 3.37
N HIS A 50 -4.79 -4.73 3.88
CA HIS A 50 -4.51 -4.60 5.31
C HIS A 50 -5.71 -4.07 6.11
N ALA A 51 -5.73 -4.36 7.41
CA ALA A 51 -6.69 -3.80 8.36
C ALA A 51 -6.40 -2.33 8.69
N LEU A 52 -7.34 -1.62 9.32
CA LEU A 52 -7.27 -0.16 9.53
C LEU A 52 -5.98 0.33 10.23
N ASN A 53 -5.42 -0.44 11.16
CA ASN A 53 -4.24 -0.08 11.94
C ASN A 53 -2.92 -0.63 11.37
N ALA A 54 -2.96 -1.32 10.24
CA ALA A 54 -1.80 -1.87 9.56
C ALA A 54 -1.39 -0.96 8.37
N SER A 55 -0.31 -1.34 7.68
CA SER A 55 0.28 -0.56 6.59
C SER A 55 0.67 -1.46 5.40
N HIS A 56 1.38 -0.88 4.44
CA HIS A 56 2.01 -1.60 3.33
C HIS A 56 3.06 -2.63 3.80
N HIS A 57 3.62 -2.48 5.01
CA HIS A 57 4.69 -3.32 5.54
C HIS A 57 4.17 -4.65 6.12
N VAL A 58 3.90 -5.61 5.24
CA VAL A 58 3.29 -6.91 5.57
C VAL A 58 4.28 -7.87 6.22
N ALA A 59 5.52 -7.96 5.75
CA ALA A 59 6.50 -8.96 6.20
C ALA A 59 7.94 -8.48 6.10
N GLY A 60 8.85 -9.19 6.78
CA GLY A 60 10.26 -8.83 6.83
C GLY A 60 10.54 -7.69 7.80
N ILE A 61 11.82 -7.31 7.87
CA ILE A 61 12.29 -6.15 8.63
C ILE A 61 12.20 -4.93 7.71
N ASP A 62 11.67 -3.81 8.19
CA ASP A 62 11.60 -2.57 7.40
C ASP A 62 13.03 -2.10 7.02
N PRO A 63 13.32 -1.86 5.73
CA PRO A 63 14.62 -1.35 5.29
C PRO A 63 15.03 -0.01 5.91
N ASP A 64 14.04 0.82 6.27
CA ASP A 64 14.21 2.15 6.84
C ASP A 64 14.20 2.12 8.39
N ASN A 65 13.70 1.04 9.01
CA ASN A 65 13.67 0.87 10.46
C ASN A 65 13.88 -0.61 10.86
N SER A 66 15.11 -0.95 11.23
CA SER A 66 15.48 -2.33 11.58
C SER A 66 14.79 -2.91 12.84
N ASN A 67 14.07 -2.09 13.60
CA ASN A 67 13.28 -2.53 14.76
C ASN A 67 11.82 -2.85 14.41
N GLU A 68 11.38 -2.54 13.19
CA GLU A 68 10.03 -2.81 12.73
C GLU A 68 10.00 -4.12 11.95
N LEU A 69 9.11 -5.02 12.40
CA LEU A 69 8.79 -6.28 11.74
C LEU A 69 7.40 -6.18 11.14
N GLY A 70 7.24 -6.67 9.91
CA GLY A 70 5.97 -6.68 9.20
C GLY A 70 4.85 -7.34 10.01
N TRP A 71 3.66 -6.72 9.95
CA TRP A 71 2.54 -7.06 10.83
C TRP A 71 1.99 -8.49 10.60
N TRP A 72 2.35 -9.12 9.49
CA TRP A 72 1.99 -10.50 9.14
C TRP A 72 3.21 -11.36 8.79
N ASP A 73 4.38 -11.03 9.35
CA ASP A 73 5.62 -11.74 9.00
C ASP A 73 5.48 -13.26 9.17
N ASN A 74 4.83 -13.76 10.21
CA ASN A 74 4.64 -15.21 10.41
C ASN A 74 3.85 -15.91 9.27
N MET A 75 3.09 -15.17 8.47
CA MET A 75 2.26 -15.71 7.39
C MET A 75 2.88 -15.54 6.00
N VAL A 76 3.69 -14.50 5.78
CA VAL A 76 4.21 -14.12 4.46
C VAL A 76 5.74 -14.20 4.43
N GLY A 77 6.29 -14.91 3.45
CA GLY A 77 7.74 -15.02 3.23
C GLY A 77 8.19 -16.41 2.74
N PRO A 78 9.50 -16.67 2.61
CA PRO A 78 10.00 -17.91 2.02
C PRO A 78 9.61 -19.14 2.85
N GLY A 79 8.83 -20.06 2.26
CA GLY A 79 8.35 -21.29 2.89
C GLY A 79 7.20 -21.11 3.90
N LYS A 80 6.65 -19.90 4.02
CA LYS A 80 5.50 -19.57 4.90
C LYS A 80 4.16 -19.84 4.17
N PRO A 81 3.00 -19.78 4.86
CA PRO A 81 1.69 -20.04 4.23
C PRO A 81 1.43 -19.25 2.94
N VAL A 82 1.82 -17.98 2.90
CA VAL A 82 1.91 -17.18 1.67
C VAL A 82 3.37 -17.15 1.24
N ASP A 83 3.76 -18.17 0.47
CA ASP A 83 5.16 -18.43 0.13
C ASP A 83 5.68 -17.49 -0.97
N THR A 84 6.61 -16.60 -0.62
CA THR A 84 7.24 -15.66 -1.57
C THR A 84 8.26 -16.32 -2.49
N ASN A 85 8.58 -17.61 -2.31
CA ASN A 85 9.28 -18.39 -3.34
C ASN A 85 8.39 -18.69 -4.56
N HIS A 86 7.06 -18.62 -4.38
CA HIS A 86 6.07 -18.93 -5.42
C HIS A 86 5.26 -17.71 -5.84
N PHE A 87 4.87 -16.86 -4.90
CA PHE A 87 4.02 -15.70 -5.13
C PHE A 87 4.81 -14.40 -5.11
N PHE A 88 4.38 -13.45 -5.94
CA PHE A 88 4.75 -12.05 -5.83
C PHE A 88 3.69 -11.32 -5.02
N VAL A 89 3.98 -11.08 -3.76
CA VAL A 89 3.02 -10.50 -2.81
C VAL A 89 3.10 -8.98 -2.87
N ILE A 90 1.95 -8.31 -2.84
CA ILE A 90 1.83 -6.85 -2.92
C ILE A 90 1.08 -6.35 -1.68
N GLY A 91 1.71 -5.50 -0.89
CA GLY A 91 1.09 -4.74 0.20
C GLY A 91 0.91 -3.29 -0.21
N VAL A 92 -0.32 -2.78 -0.22
CA VAL A 92 -0.60 -1.37 -0.57
C VAL A 92 -1.11 -0.68 0.67
N ASN A 93 -0.50 0.44 1.06
CA ASN A 93 -1.03 1.25 2.14
C ASN A 93 -2.24 2.03 1.63
N ASN A 94 -3.38 1.83 2.29
CA ASN A 94 -4.65 2.40 1.88
C ASN A 94 -4.59 3.92 1.80
N LEU A 95 -5.27 4.48 0.80
CA LEU A 95 -5.57 5.90 0.74
C LEU A 95 -6.30 6.32 2.03
N GLY A 96 -5.96 7.47 2.60
CA GLY A 96 -6.48 7.92 3.90
C GLY A 96 -5.68 7.43 5.12
N SER A 97 -4.72 6.52 4.94
CA SER A 97 -3.83 6.05 6.01
C SER A 97 -2.81 7.12 6.44
N CYS A 98 -2.18 6.92 7.60
CA CYS A 98 -1.07 7.73 8.11
C CYS A 98 0.32 7.15 7.81
N PHE A 99 0.42 5.98 7.16
CA PHE A 99 1.70 5.31 6.86
C PHE A 99 2.27 5.64 5.46
N GLY A 100 2.08 6.88 4.99
CA GLY A 100 2.77 7.44 3.82
C GLY A 100 1.92 7.65 2.55
N SER A 101 0.88 6.83 2.32
CA SER A 101 -0.08 7.10 1.22
C SER A 101 -0.85 8.38 1.49
N THR A 102 -1.40 9.01 0.45
CA THR A 102 -2.14 10.27 0.61
C THR A 102 -3.31 10.10 1.58
N GLY A 103 -3.35 10.94 2.61
CA GLY A 103 -4.34 10.90 3.67
C GLY A 103 -4.50 12.25 4.36
N PRO A 104 -5.21 12.31 5.51
CA PRO A 104 -5.47 13.56 6.23
C PRO A 104 -4.23 14.38 6.58
N MET A 105 -3.09 13.73 6.80
CA MET A 105 -1.82 14.41 7.12
C MET A 105 -1.06 14.91 5.89
N SER A 106 -1.47 14.52 4.68
CA SER A 106 -0.83 14.97 3.43
C SER A 106 -1.19 16.42 3.12
N ILE A 107 -0.29 17.10 2.40
CA ILE A 107 -0.54 18.47 1.92
C ILE A 107 -1.53 18.43 0.76
N ASN A 108 -2.59 19.23 0.86
CA ASN A 108 -3.50 19.49 -0.25
C ASN A 108 -2.83 20.47 -1.22
N PRO A 109 -2.59 20.10 -2.49
CA PRO A 109 -1.92 20.96 -3.45
C PRO A 109 -2.71 22.22 -3.79
N GLN A 110 -4.03 22.22 -3.59
CA GLN A 110 -4.87 23.39 -3.85
C GLN A 110 -4.75 24.48 -2.78
N THR A 111 -4.49 24.08 -1.53
CA THR A 111 -4.42 25.01 -0.38
C THR A 111 -3.03 25.15 0.20
N ASN A 112 -2.10 24.27 -0.17
CA ASN A 112 -0.76 24.14 0.40
C ASN A 112 -0.76 23.95 1.94
N GLU A 113 -1.81 23.33 2.47
CA GLU A 113 -1.99 22.99 3.88
C GLU A 113 -2.34 21.50 4.02
N PRO A 114 -2.12 20.85 5.18
CA PRO A 114 -2.64 19.51 5.42
C PRO A 114 -4.14 19.42 5.14
N TYR A 115 -4.61 18.30 4.58
CA TYR A 115 -6.05 18.09 4.37
C TYR A 115 -6.82 18.16 5.70
N GLY A 116 -6.31 17.50 6.74
CA GLY A 116 -6.96 17.37 8.04
C GLY A 116 -8.36 16.80 7.92
N ALA A 117 -9.31 17.37 8.66
CA ALA A 117 -10.72 16.99 8.61
C ALA A 117 -11.41 17.26 7.25
N ARG A 118 -10.74 17.96 6.32
CA ARG A 118 -11.24 18.18 4.95
C ARG A 118 -10.91 17.03 4.00
N PHE A 119 -10.13 16.04 4.44
CA PHE A 119 -9.90 14.85 3.65
C PHE A 119 -11.25 14.14 3.41
N PRO A 120 -11.57 13.77 2.16
CA PRO A 120 -12.87 13.22 1.86
C PRO A 120 -13.08 11.87 2.57
N VAL A 121 -14.33 11.58 2.90
CA VAL A 121 -14.71 10.26 3.41
C VAL A 121 -14.48 9.23 2.31
N LEU A 122 -13.81 8.14 2.69
CA LEU A 122 -13.48 7.01 1.82
C LEU A 122 -14.36 5.80 2.14
N THR A 123 -14.61 4.98 1.12
CA THR A 123 -15.18 3.65 1.27
C THR A 123 -14.17 2.57 0.86
N VAL A 124 -14.54 1.29 1.05
CA VAL A 124 -13.71 0.17 0.60
C VAL A 124 -13.57 0.16 -0.93
N GLU A 125 -14.64 0.52 -1.65
CA GLU A 125 -14.64 0.66 -3.11
C GLU A 125 -13.64 1.71 -3.58
N ASP A 126 -13.48 2.81 -2.84
CA ASP A 126 -12.47 3.82 -3.16
C ASP A 126 -11.05 3.28 -3.03
N TRP A 127 -10.78 2.43 -2.03
CA TRP A 127 -9.49 1.73 -1.92
C TRP A 127 -9.25 0.78 -3.07
N VAL A 128 -10.25 -0.04 -3.44
CA VAL A 128 -10.15 -0.96 -4.58
C VAL A 128 -9.91 -0.19 -5.89
N ASN A 129 -10.64 0.90 -6.11
CA ASN A 129 -10.47 1.75 -7.29
C ASN A 129 -9.11 2.43 -7.35
N ALA A 130 -8.52 2.77 -6.19
CA ALA A 130 -7.16 3.31 -6.12
C ALA A 130 -6.11 2.24 -6.45
N GLN A 131 -6.30 1.02 -5.96
CA GLN A 131 -5.39 -0.13 -6.18
C GLN A 131 -5.42 -0.67 -7.62
N ALA A 132 -6.55 -0.52 -8.32
CA ALA A 132 -6.72 -1.01 -9.69
C ALA A 132 -6.11 -0.11 -10.78
N ARG A 133 -5.45 0.99 -10.40
CA ARG A 133 -4.91 2.02 -11.32
C ARG A 133 -3.53 1.69 -11.86
#